data_AF-A0A1S4F645-F1
#
_entry.id   AF-A0A1S4F645-F1
#
_cell.length_a   1.000
_cell.length_b   1.000
_cell.length_c   1.000
_cell.angle_alpha   90.00
_cell.angle_beta   90.00
_cell.angle_gamma   90.00
#
_symmetry.space_group_name_H-M   'P 1'
#
loop_
_entity.id
_entity.type
_entity.pdbx_description
1 polymer ?
#
loop_
_entity_poly.entity_id
_entity_poly.type
_entity_poly.pdbx_seq_one_letter_code
_entity_poly.pdbx_strand_id
1 'polypeptide(L)'
;MAEHSADELQAPEWLNDQFFTEILQKSEDDPSLRIVGEYKLLPATQAGDHYASIMFRTSIRYETKRLAGEQEIELIIKAQPTADGFKKELSKDNALFVKEIKMYSEILPAMVKVLKEAGEHLEVARLIHAALVPNVVIVMESLTPKGWLPGRESVVSYEEALPTIRNIANFHAASLYLNQEITDLSTNSVKEMLSEGVVLTLFTKGFEEFCAVLEKWEGYETIAKKLKTLRSTFEQRLQDVYTPNPKTVGYNVLAHADFSWKNVMHKTNSEGRPVDSMLIDYQCCHWGSPAIDVFSLLDLIIDNRTKTAHRGKILYEYHKQFATVLGKIGFTGKIPTLIDLQIELLRKGFMEVLHETVFEKYKYMQMKDETFDNLEEGNPDDPTYRNQEFCDTIRREMSSLLYKGLLD
;
A
#
# COMPACT_ATOMS: atom_id res chain seq x y z
N MET A 1 -15.49 17.63 13.09
CA MET A 1 -14.55 17.84 11.96
C MET A 1 -13.29 17.11 12.35
N ALA A 2 -12.75 16.25 11.48
CA ALA A 2 -11.47 15.59 11.77
C ALA A 2 -10.38 16.67 11.71
N GLU A 3 -9.58 16.78 12.77
CA GLU A 3 -8.49 17.76 12.85
C GLU A 3 -7.24 17.13 12.23
N HIS A 4 -6.59 17.88 11.34
CA HIS A 4 -5.27 17.51 10.83
C HIS A 4 -4.21 17.77 11.91
N SER A 5 -3.14 17.00 11.91
CA SER A 5 -2.02 17.24 12.83
C SER A 5 -1.46 18.66 12.67
N ALA A 6 -0.92 19.23 13.75
CA ALA A 6 -0.38 20.60 13.76
C ALA A 6 0.69 20.83 12.67
N ASP A 7 1.43 19.77 12.33
CA ASP A 7 2.44 19.73 11.28
C ASP A 7 1.86 19.88 9.85
N GLU A 8 0.62 19.45 9.61
CA GLU A 8 -0.03 19.63 8.30
C GLU A 8 -0.68 21.01 8.15
N LEU A 9 -0.93 21.67 9.27
CA LEU A 9 -1.56 23.00 9.32
C LEU A 9 -0.53 24.11 9.08
N GLN A 10 0.75 23.86 9.35
CA GLN A 10 1.82 24.83 9.13
C GLN A 10 2.93 24.22 8.26
N ALA A 11 2.95 24.60 6.99
CA ALA A 11 3.98 24.14 6.07
C ALA A 11 5.40 24.60 6.52
N PRO A 12 6.43 23.74 6.39
CA PRO A 12 7.80 24.10 6.68
C PRO A 12 8.29 25.30 5.86
N GLU A 13 9.06 26.20 6.48
CA GLU A 13 9.56 27.43 5.83
C GLU A 13 10.44 27.19 4.59
N TRP A 14 11.06 26.01 4.49
CA TRP A 14 11.90 25.63 3.35
C TRP A 14 11.08 25.25 2.10
N LEU A 15 9.78 24.96 2.22
CA LEU A 15 8.86 24.76 1.09
C LEU A 15 8.38 26.11 0.53
N ASN A 16 9.27 26.83 -0.14
CA ASN A 16 9.05 28.20 -0.63
C ASN A 16 9.37 28.36 -2.12
N ASP A 17 9.24 29.59 -2.65
CA ASP A 17 9.41 29.91 -4.07
C ASP A 17 10.75 29.48 -4.63
N GLN A 18 11.82 29.63 -3.84
CA GLN A 18 13.16 29.23 -4.25
C GLN A 18 13.22 27.72 -4.45
N PHE A 19 12.76 26.95 -3.46
CA PHE A 19 12.72 25.49 -3.53
C PHE A 19 11.91 25.01 -4.75
N PHE A 20 10.69 25.51 -4.93
CA PHE A 20 9.84 25.10 -6.05
C PHE A 20 10.43 25.48 -7.41
N THR A 21 11.04 26.67 -7.53
CA THR A 21 11.70 27.09 -8.77
C THR A 21 12.86 26.15 -9.11
N GLU A 22 13.72 25.84 -8.14
CA GLU A 22 14.88 24.97 -8.35
C GLU A 22 14.47 23.55 -8.79
N ILE A 23 13.49 22.95 -8.12
CA ILE A 23 13.06 21.59 -8.47
C ILE A 23 12.36 21.53 -9.83
N LEU A 24 11.54 22.54 -10.17
CA LEU A 24 10.82 22.57 -11.45
C LEU A 24 11.79 22.81 -12.61
N GLN A 25 12.72 23.76 -12.47
CA GLN A 25 13.79 23.99 -13.45
C GLN A 25 14.60 22.72 -13.73
N LYS A 26 14.94 21.96 -12.67
CA LYS A 26 15.65 20.68 -12.81
C LYS A 26 14.80 19.61 -13.49
N SER A 27 13.53 19.48 -13.08
CA SER A 27 12.63 18.41 -13.57
C SER A 27 12.20 18.59 -15.04
N GLU A 28 12.11 19.84 -15.49
CA GLU A 28 11.77 20.21 -16.88
C GLU A 28 13.02 20.46 -17.74
N ASP A 29 14.22 20.33 -17.15
CA ASP A 29 15.50 20.68 -17.76
C ASP A 29 15.47 22.09 -18.38
N ASP A 30 14.88 23.06 -17.69
CA ASP A 30 14.63 24.42 -18.21
C ASP A 30 15.02 25.52 -17.20
N PRO A 31 16.22 26.12 -17.33
CA PRO A 31 16.66 27.18 -16.43
C PRO A 31 15.92 28.51 -16.62
N SER A 32 15.07 28.63 -17.65
CA SER A 32 14.26 29.83 -17.87
C SER A 32 12.95 29.84 -17.11
N LEU A 33 12.56 28.70 -16.51
CA LEU A 33 11.31 28.55 -15.77
C LEU A 33 11.27 29.49 -14.56
N ARG A 34 10.16 30.21 -14.41
CA ARG A 34 9.89 31.12 -13.28
C ARG A 34 8.47 30.92 -12.78
N ILE A 35 8.32 30.80 -11.47
CA ILE A 35 7.00 30.77 -10.83
C ILE A 35 6.34 32.14 -10.99
N VAL A 36 5.04 32.13 -11.29
CA VAL A 36 4.21 33.32 -11.40
C VAL A 36 2.96 33.18 -10.55
N GLY A 37 2.58 34.28 -9.91
CA GLY A 37 1.42 34.33 -9.02
C GLY A 37 1.64 33.62 -7.68
N GLU A 38 0.62 33.67 -6.83
CA GLU A 38 0.61 33.03 -5.51
C GLU A 38 0.17 31.57 -5.62
N TYR A 39 0.70 30.73 -4.73
CA TYR A 39 0.24 29.36 -4.50
C TYR A 39 0.01 29.13 -2.99
N LYS A 40 -0.68 28.04 -2.67
CA LYS A 40 -0.96 27.65 -1.28
C LYS A 40 -0.61 26.20 -1.07
N LEU A 41 0.07 25.92 0.04
CA LEU A 41 0.28 24.58 0.55
C LEU A 41 -0.94 24.21 1.41
N LEU A 42 -1.63 23.16 1.00
CA LEU A 42 -2.80 22.63 1.70
C LEU A 42 -2.52 21.17 2.08
N PRO A 43 -3.16 20.61 3.12
CA PRO A 43 -3.12 19.17 3.36
C PRO A 43 -3.54 18.38 2.11
N ALA A 44 -2.78 17.33 1.77
CA ALA A 44 -3.01 16.58 0.52
C ALA A 44 -4.14 15.55 0.62
N THR A 45 -4.34 14.96 1.79
CA THR A 45 -5.27 13.84 2.03
C THR A 45 -6.27 14.21 3.12
N GLN A 46 -7.16 13.28 3.49
CA GLN A 46 -7.94 13.44 4.73
C GLN A 46 -7.06 13.12 5.94
N ALA A 47 -7.41 13.67 7.11
CA ALA A 47 -6.74 13.34 8.36
C ALA A 47 -6.82 11.83 8.62
N GLY A 48 -5.70 11.20 8.96
CA GLY A 48 -5.62 9.76 9.18
C GLY A 48 -5.48 8.89 7.93
N ASP A 49 -5.25 9.45 6.73
CA ASP A 49 -4.98 8.66 5.51
C ASP A 49 -3.48 8.27 5.36
N HIS A 50 -2.57 8.96 6.05
CA HIS A 50 -1.12 8.71 6.00
C HIS A 50 -0.51 8.56 7.40
N TYR A 51 0.47 7.68 7.52
CA TYR A 51 0.96 7.21 8.84
C TYR A 51 2.46 7.34 9.05
N ALA A 52 3.21 7.73 8.02
CA ALA A 52 4.67 7.82 8.05
C ALA A 52 5.21 9.16 7.50
N SER A 53 4.36 10.14 7.27
CA SER A 53 4.75 11.40 6.61
C SER A 53 3.73 12.50 6.82
N ILE A 54 4.15 13.74 6.59
CA ILE A 54 3.26 14.89 6.35
C ILE A 54 3.04 15.01 4.85
N MET A 55 1.81 15.30 4.43
CA MET A 55 1.46 15.39 3.01
C MET A 55 0.85 16.75 2.66
N PHE A 56 1.51 17.50 1.76
CA PHE A 56 0.99 18.75 1.20
C PHE A 56 0.61 18.60 -0.28
N ARG A 57 -0.38 19.37 -0.72
CA ARG A 57 -0.71 19.61 -2.12
C ARG A 57 -0.57 21.09 -2.43
N THR A 58 -0.12 21.42 -3.63
CA THR A 58 -0.07 22.79 -4.15
C THR A 58 -0.29 22.81 -5.65
N SER A 59 -0.79 23.92 -6.18
CA SER A 59 -0.79 24.20 -7.61
C SER A 59 0.16 25.34 -7.89
N ILE A 60 1.15 25.11 -8.76
CA ILE A 60 2.19 26.07 -9.09
C ILE A 60 1.98 26.51 -10.53
N ARG A 61 1.83 27.82 -10.71
CA ARG A 61 1.80 28.44 -12.03
C ARG A 61 3.18 28.98 -12.36
N TYR A 62 3.62 28.77 -13.60
CA TYR A 62 4.96 29.16 -14.03
C TYR A 62 4.98 29.57 -15.51
N GLU A 63 5.96 30.37 -15.87
CA GLU A 63 6.28 30.72 -17.25
C GLU A 63 7.64 30.16 -17.65
N THR A 64 7.80 29.85 -18.93
CA THR A 64 9.04 29.38 -19.55
C THR A 64 9.24 30.09 -20.89
N LYS A 65 10.48 30.17 -21.39
CA LYS A 65 10.76 30.62 -22.75
C LYS A 65 10.44 29.58 -23.82
N ARG A 66 10.23 28.32 -23.44
CA ARG A 66 9.98 27.19 -24.35
C ARG A 66 8.52 27.07 -24.77
N LEU A 67 7.59 27.42 -23.87
CA LEU A 67 6.15 27.36 -24.10
C LEU A 67 5.56 28.76 -23.98
N ALA A 68 4.64 29.10 -24.88
CA ALA A 68 3.93 30.37 -24.80
C ALA A 68 2.82 30.30 -23.75
N GLY A 69 2.74 31.32 -22.90
CA GLY A 69 1.71 31.46 -21.87
C GLY A 69 2.06 30.78 -20.55
N GLU A 70 1.25 31.08 -19.55
CA GLU A 70 1.33 30.52 -18.20
C GLU A 70 0.98 29.03 -18.22
N GLN A 71 1.83 28.23 -17.59
CA GLN A 71 1.65 26.80 -17.37
C GLN A 71 1.25 26.57 -15.92
N GLU A 72 0.63 25.42 -15.64
CA GLU A 72 0.22 25.02 -14.30
C GLU A 72 0.63 23.57 -14.04
N ILE A 73 1.15 23.29 -12.85
CA ILE A 73 1.45 21.95 -12.37
C ILE A 73 0.92 21.78 -10.94
N GLU A 74 0.13 20.74 -10.72
CA GLU A 74 -0.27 20.34 -9.38
C GLU A 74 0.75 19.34 -8.81
N LEU A 75 1.18 19.57 -7.58
CA LEU A 75 2.19 18.76 -6.89
C LEU A 75 1.64 18.17 -5.60
N ILE A 76 2.10 16.96 -5.29
CA ILE A 76 1.99 16.29 -4.00
C ILE A 76 3.38 16.24 -3.38
N ILE A 77 3.49 16.70 -2.14
CA ILE A 77 4.74 16.76 -1.37
C ILE A 77 4.59 15.86 -0.16
N LYS A 78 5.42 14.83 -0.08
CA LYS A 78 5.58 13.96 1.08
C LYS A 78 6.84 14.38 1.82
N ALA A 79 6.72 14.79 3.08
CA ALA A 79 7.84 15.25 3.91
C ALA A 79 7.89 14.49 5.24
N GLN A 80 9.07 14.43 5.85
CA GLN A 80 9.25 13.78 7.16
C GLN A 80 8.46 14.52 8.26
N PRO A 81 7.76 13.80 9.16
CA PRO A 81 7.06 14.42 10.28
C PRO A 81 8.02 15.03 11.30
N THR A 82 7.64 16.17 11.88
CA THR A 82 8.47 16.89 12.89
C THR A 82 7.90 16.78 14.30
N ALA A 83 6.58 16.75 14.43
CA ALA A 83 5.84 16.57 15.66
C ALA A 83 6.06 15.17 16.25
N ASP A 84 6.09 15.11 17.57
CA ASP A 84 6.16 13.85 18.30
C ASP A 84 4.87 13.02 18.11
N GLY A 85 4.98 11.69 18.11
CA GLY A 85 3.86 10.77 17.89
C GLY A 85 4.24 9.58 17.00
N PHE A 86 3.26 8.72 16.71
CA PHE A 86 3.48 7.46 15.99
C PHE A 86 4.19 7.67 14.64
N LYS A 87 3.80 8.72 13.88
CA LYS A 87 4.38 9.00 12.56
C LYS A 87 5.89 9.26 12.63
N LYS A 88 6.37 9.98 13.65
CA LYS A 88 7.79 10.30 13.84
C LYS A 88 8.60 9.07 14.24
N GLU A 89 8.04 8.22 15.09
CA GLU A 89 8.70 6.96 15.48
C GLU A 89 8.83 6.00 14.29
N LEU A 90 7.77 5.85 13.50
CA LEU A 90 7.79 5.03 12.27
C LEU A 90 8.79 5.56 11.22
N SER A 91 9.07 6.87 11.25
CA SER A 91 9.93 7.55 10.27
C SER A 91 11.36 7.82 10.77
N LYS A 92 11.72 7.35 11.97
CA LYS A 92 12.93 7.78 12.69
C LYS A 92 14.23 7.61 11.91
N ASP A 93 14.33 6.56 11.08
CA ASP A 93 15.54 6.23 10.33
C ASP A 93 15.42 6.55 8.83
N ASN A 94 14.34 7.21 8.41
CA ASN A 94 14.03 7.50 7.01
C ASN A 94 14.00 6.27 6.08
N ALA A 95 13.98 5.05 6.63
CA ALA A 95 14.07 3.82 5.85
C ALA A 95 12.94 3.69 4.81
N LEU A 96 11.72 4.11 5.19
CA LEU A 96 10.56 4.18 4.29
C LEU A 96 10.78 5.18 3.14
N PHE A 97 11.30 6.38 3.43
CA PHE A 97 11.63 7.38 2.41
C PHE A 97 12.75 6.90 1.49
N VAL A 98 13.82 6.30 2.02
CA VAL A 98 14.92 5.75 1.21
C VAL A 98 14.40 4.71 0.22
N LYS A 99 13.53 3.80 0.68
CA LYS A 99 12.88 2.79 -0.16
C LYS A 99 12.01 3.43 -1.24
N GLU A 100 11.12 4.33 -0.85
CA GLU A 100 10.19 4.97 -1.78
C GLU A 100 10.91 5.82 -2.85
N ILE A 101 11.95 6.56 -2.45
CA ILE A 101 12.81 7.29 -3.39
C ILE A 101 13.41 6.32 -4.41
N LYS A 102 14.02 5.21 -3.95
CA LYS A 102 14.60 4.19 -4.85
C LYS A 102 13.55 3.57 -5.77
N MET A 103 12.32 3.36 -5.28
CA MET A 103 11.22 2.87 -6.10
C MET A 103 10.90 3.83 -7.24
N TYR A 104 10.69 5.12 -6.97
CA TYR A 104 10.36 6.10 -8.00
C TYR A 104 11.53 6.49 -8.91
N SER A 105 12.76 6.52 -8.40
CA SER A 105 13.92 6.97 -9.17
C SER A 105 14.53 5.87 -10.05
N GLU A 106 14.40 4.60 -9.66
CA GLU A 106 15.13 3.49 -10.31
C GLU A 106 14.21 2.31 -10.67
N ILE A 107 13.49 1.75 -9.69
CA ILE A 107 12.84 0.44 -9.85
C ILE A 107 11.58 0.56 -10.72
N LEU A 108 10.67 1.50 -10.43
CA LEU A 108 9.44 1.70 -11.20
C LEU A 108 9.74 2.10 -12.65
N PRO A 109 10.67 3.04 -12.95
CA PRO A 109 11.08 3.29 -14.32
C PRO A 109 11.58 2.05 -15.06
N ALA A 110 12.36 1.19 -14.39
CA ALA A 110 12.83 -0.07 -14.97
C ALA A 110 11.67 -1.05 -15.23
N MET A 111 10.70 -1.16 -14.30
CA MET A 111 9.50 -1.97 -14.47
C MET A 111 8.65 -1.49 -15.65
N VAL A 112 8.39 -0.19 -15.74
CA VAL A 112 7.63 0.42 -16.84
C VAL A 112 8.29 0.12 -18.19
N LYS A 113 9.62 0.22 -18.26
CA LYS A 113 10.37 -0.08 -19.48
C LYS A 113 10.19 -1.54 -19.94
N VAL A 114 10.41 -2.51 -19.05
CA VAL A 114 10.31 -3.93 -19.41
C VAL A 114 8.87 -4.35 -19.72
N LEU A 115 7.88 -3.80 -19.01
CA LEU A 115 6.46 -4.06 -19.28
C LEU A 115 6.04 -3.52 -20.64
N LYS A 116 6.52 -2.32 -20.99
CA LYS A 116 6.26 -1.72 -22.30
C LYS A 116 6.81 -2.57 -23.45
N GLU A 117 7.99 -3.16 -23.28
CA GLU A 117 8.58 -4.09 -24.26
C GLU A 117 7.73 -5.35 -24.45
N ALA A 118 6.99 -5.78 -23.42
CA ALA A 118 6.00 -6.86 -23.48
C ALA A 118 4.59 -6.41 -23.94
N GLY A 119 4.40 -5.15 -24.33
CA GLY A 119 3.10 -4.62 -24.72
C GLY A 119 2.12 -4.50 -23.54
N GLU A 120 2.62 -4.44 -22.32
CA GLU A 120 1.87 -4.12 -21.11
C GLU A 120 2.16 -2.68 -20.68
N HIS A 121 1.31 -2.14 -19.83
CA HIS A 121 1.48 -0.80 -19.27
C HIS A 121 1.37 -0.84 -17.75
N LEU A 122 2.14 0.02 -17.09
CA LEU A 122 2.06 0.27 -15.66
C LEU A 122 2.13 1.79 -15.49
N GLU A 123 1.02 2.39 -15.09
CA GLU A 123 0.99 3.82 -14.80
C GLU A 123 1.70 4.09 -13.47
N VAL A 124 2.54 5.12 -13.43
CA VAL A 124 3.31 5.52 -12.24
C VAL A 124 3.32 7.05 -12.16
N ALA A 125 3.18 7.59 -10.94
CA ALA A 125 3.29 9.03 -10.72
C ALA A 125 4.66 9.56 -11.15
N ARG A 126 4.67 10.73 -11.81
CA ARG A 126 5.92 11.38 -12.21
C ARG A 126 6.61 11.95 -10.97
N LEU A 127 7.81 11.45 -10.70
CA LEU A 127 8.70 12.03 -9.70
C LEU A 127 9.25 13.36 -10.21
N ILE A 128 9.04 14.44 -9.46
CA ILE A 128 9.56 15.78 -9.74
C ILE A 128 10.87 16.00 -8.99
N HIS A 129 10.89 15.63 -7.71
CA HIS A 129 12.06 15.77 -6.86
C HIS A 129 12.06 14.76 -5.73
N ALA A 130 13.25 14.33 -5.31
CA ALA A 130 13.46 13.56 -4.10
C ALA A 130 14.79 13.94 -3.48
N ALA A 131 14.82 14.07 -2.15
CA ALA A 131 16.03 14.32 -1.39
C ALA A 131 15.94 13.71 0.01
N LEU A 132 17.10 13.33 0.55
CA LEU A 132 17.28 12.97 1.96
C LEU A 132 18.00 14.08 2.75
N VAL A 133 18.62 15.03 2.04
CA VAL A 133 19.44 16.11 2.59
C VAL A 133 19.24 17.37 1.73
N PRO A 134 19.11 18.58 2.32
CA PRO A 134 19.03 18.86 3.75
C PRO A 134 17.70 18.44 4.38
N ASN A 135 16.65 18.29 3.58
CA ASN A 135 15.31 17.90 4.01
C ASN A 135 14.93 16.57 3.34
N VAL A 136 14.27 15.70 4.10
CA VAL A 136 13.71 14.45 3.60
C VAL A 136 12.37 14.74 2.93
N VAL A 137 12.32 14.64 1.61
CA VAL A 137 11.15 15.01 0.81
C VAL A 137 11.04 14.20 -0.47
N ILE A 138 9.80 13.89 -0.86
CA ILE A 138 9.43 13.37 -2.18
C ILE A 138 8.36 14.30 -2.76
N VAL A 139 8.60 14.83 -3.95
CA VAL A 139 7.67 15.68 -4.69
C VAL A 139 7.26 14.96 -5.97
N MET A 140 5.96 14.78 -6.14
CA MET A 140 5.37 14.08 -7.29
C MET A 140 4.32 14.96 -7.96
N GLU A 141 4.08 14.73 -9.23
CA GLU A 141 2.94 15.33 -9.93
C GLU A 141 1.61 14.76 -9.39
N SER A 142 0.65 15.62 -9.12
CA SER A 142 -0.71 15.23 -8.71
C SER A 142 -1.38 14.42 -9.82
N LEU A 143 -2.01 13.32 -9.42
CA LEU A 143 -2.75 12.45 -10.33
C LEU A 143 -4.21 12.89 -10.51
N THR A 144 -4.70 13.78 -9.64
CA THR A 144 -6.09 14.27 -9.66
C THR A 144 -6.44 14.96 -10.99
N PRO A 145 -5.61 15.87 -11.56
CA PRO A 145 -5.88 16.46 -12.88
C PRO A 145 -5.94 15.45 -14.02
N LYS A 146 -5.29 14.29 -13.85
CA LYS A 146 -5.29 13.19 -14.83
C LYS A 146 -6.50 12.24 -14.65
N GLY A 147 -7.47 12.62 -13.80
CA GLY A 147 -8.71 11.89 -13.55
C GLY A 147 -8.55 10.68 -12.63
N TRP A 148 -7.43 10.55 -11.92
CA TRP A 148 -7.24 9.50 -10.93
C TRP A 148 -7.83 9.93 -9.59
N LEU A 149 -8.68 9.09 -9.02
CA LEU A 149 -9.35 9.31 -7.74
C LEU A 149 -8.91 8.25 -6.73
N PRO A 150 -8.73 8.59 -5.44
CA PRO A 150 -8.40 7.60 -4.42
C PRO A 150 -9.52 6.57 -4.27
N GLY A 151 -9.18 5.30 -4.13
CA GLY A 151 -10.11 4.20 -3.93
C GLY A 151 -10.66 4.15 -2.52
N ARG A 152 -11.62 5.03 -2.20
CA ARG A 152 -12.18 5.15 -0.83
C ARG A 152 -13.19 4.07 -0.47
N GLU A 153 -13.60 3.26 -1.43
CA GLU A 153 -14.59 2.19 -1.25
C GLU A 153 -14.03 0.89 -1.82
N SER A 154 -14.49 -0.24 -1.28
CA SER A 154 -14.13 -1.56 -1.81
C SER A 154 -14.62 -1.73 -3.25
N VAL A 155 -13.86 -2.51 -4.03
CA VAL A 155 -14.27 -2.93 -5.36
C VAL A 155 -15.38 -3.97 -5.23
N VAL A 156 -16.56 -3.69 -5.80
CA VAL A 156 -17.80 -4.45 -5.55
C VAL A 156 -18.19 -5.43 -6.67
N SER A 157 -17.31 -5.62 -7.65
CA SER A 157 -17.50 -6.60 -8.72
C SER A 157 -16.17 -7.17 -9.22
N TYR A 158 -16.24 -8.34 -9.85
CA TYR A 158 -15.06 -8.96 -10.47
C TYR A 158 -14.51 -8.11 -11.61
N GLU A 159 -15.39 -7.52 -12.42
CA GLU A 159 -15.05 -6.70 -13.58
C GLU A 159 -14.29 -5.42 -13.17
N GLU A 160 -14.74 -4.75 -12.11
CA GLU A 160 -14.06 -3.56 -11.57
C GLU A 160 -12.71 -3.91 -10.92
N ALA A 161 -12.51 -5.17 -10.49
CA ALA A 161 -11.26 -5.63 -9.89
C ALA A 161 -10.18 -5.94 -10.93
N LEU A 162 -10.55 -6.20 -12.19
CA LEU A 162 -9.64 -6.63 -13.25
C LEU A 162 -8.41 -5.72 -13.44
N PRO A 163 -8.54 -4.38 -13.49
CA PRO A 163 -7.36 -3.50 -13.62
C PRO A 163 -6.39 -3.68 -12.45
N THR A 164 -6.90 -3.71 -11.22
CA THR A 164 -6.08 -3.86 -10.01
C THR A 164 -5.41 -5.23 -9.94
N ILE A 165 -6.13 -6.30 -10.30
CA ILE A 165 -5.59 -7.67 -10.42
C ILE A 165 -4.42 -7.70 -11.41
N ARG A 166 -4.59 -7.07 -12.58
CA ARG A 166 -3.57 -7.06 -13.63
C ARG A 166 -2.38 -6.19 -13.28
N ASN A 167 -2.60 -5.04 -12.67
CA ASN A 167 -1.52 -4.12 -12.29
C ASN A 167 -0.60 -4.74 -11.24
N ILE A 168 -1.14 -5.40 -10.21
CA ILE A 168 -0.30 -6.09 -9.22
C ILE A 168 0.40 -7.32 -9.83
N ALA A 169 -0.25 -8.05 -10.74
CA ALA A 169 0.38 -9.14 -11.47
C ALA A 169 1.53 -8.67 -12.37
N ASN A 170 1.36 -7.54 -13.06
CA ASN A 170 2.39 -6.90 -13.88
C ASN A 170 3.57 -6.44 -13.03
N PHE A 171 3.29 -5.77 -11.90
CA PHE A 171 4.30 -5.34 -10.93
C PHE A 171 5.14 -6.53 -10.43
N HIS A 172 4.48 -7.62 -10.01
CA HIS A 172 5.15 -8.83 -9.57
C HIS A 172 5.97 -9.51 -10.68
N ALA A 173 5.43 -9.64 -11.89
CA ALA A 173 6.14 -10.25 -13.02
C ALA A 173 7.39 -9.46 -13.41
N ALA A 174 7.26 -8.13 -13.50
CA ALA A 174 8.38 -7.24 -13.77
C ALA A 174 9.44 -7.35 -12.67
N SER A 175 9.04 -7.37 -11.39
CA SER A 175 9.98 -7.50 -10.28
C SER A 175 10.79 -8.80 -10.30
N LEU A 176 10.15 -9.92 -10.60
CA LEU A 176 10.83 -11.22 -10.67
C LEU A 176 11.86 -11.23 -11.80
N TYR A 177 11.51 -10.67 -12.95
CA TYR A 177 12.44 -10.52 -14.07
C TYR A 177 13.60 -9.58 -13.74
N LEU A 178 13.32 -8.39 -13.20
CA LEU A 178 14.35 -7.42 -12.81
C LEU A 178 15.33 -8.03 -11.80
N ASN A 179 14.83 -8.78 -10.81
CA ASN A 179 15.68 -9.42 -9.80
C ASN A 179 16.64 -10.47 -10.39
N GLN A 180 16.21 -11.16 -11.44
CA GLN A 180 17.04 -12.18 -12.06
C GLN A 180 18.08 -11.59 -13.03
N GLU A 181 17.70 -10.57 -13.80
CA GLU A 181 18.45 -10.13 -14.97
C GLU A 181 19.13 -8.76 -14.82
N ILE A 182 18.64 -7.88 -13.94
CA ILE A 182 18.99 -6.44 -13.97
C ILE A 182 19.52 -5.92 -12.63
N THR A 183 18.83 -6.14 -11.52
CA THR A 183 19.16 -5.53 -10.22
C THR A 183 18.75 -6.40 -9.06
N ASP A 184 19.55 -6.43 -7.99
CA ASP A 184 19.20 -7.20 -6.79
C ASP A 184 18.08 -6.50 -5.99
N LEU A 185 16.86 -7.03 -6.08
CA LEU A 185 15.71 -6.56 -5.32
C LEU A 185 15.58 -7.27 -3.97
N SER A 186 16.34 -8.33 -3.72
CA SER A 186 16.22 -9.17 -2.53
C SER A 186 16.59 -8.49 -1.22
N THR A 187 17.29 -7.35 -1.31
CA THR A 187 17.61 -6.47 -0.19
C THR A 187 16.42 -5.63 0.30
N ASN A 188 15.33 -5.55 -0.47
CA ASN A 188 14.13 -4.82 -0.05
C ASN A 188 13.40 -5.60 1.04
N SER A 189 13.50 -5.13 2.28
CA SER A 189 12.85 -5.79 3.42
C SER A 189 12.12 -4.79 4.31
N VAL A 190 10.90 -5.13 4.73
CA VAL A 190 10.20 -4.48 5.85
C VAL A 190 10.15 -5.39 7.07
N LYS A 191 10.87 -6.52 7.03
CA LYS A 191 10.83 -7.53 8.09
C LYS A 191 11.19 -6.93 9.44
N GLU A 192 12.24 -6.12 9.53
CA GLU A 192 12.66 -5.50 10.81
C GLU A 192 11.55 -4.63 11.40
N MET A 193 10.93 -3.77 10.59
CA MET A 193 9.77 -2.96 11.00
C MET A 193 8.59 -3.81 11.51
N LEU A 194 8.34 -4.96 10.88
CA LEU A 194 7.24 -5.87 11.24
C LEU A 194 7.58 -6.86 12.35
N SER A 195 8.86 -7.04 12.64
CA SER A 195 9.38 -7.99 13.64
C SER A 195 9.79 -7.27 14.92
N GLU A 196 10.02 -5.96 14.86
CA GLU A 196 10.55 -5.16 15.95
C GLU A 196 9.90 -3.76 15.92
N GLY A 197 9.61 -3.20 17.10
CA GLY A 197 9.14 -1.82 17.22
C GLY A 197 7.63 -1.60 17.09
N VAL A 198 7.25 -0.36 16.77
CA VAL A 198 5.88 0.15 16.93
C VAL A 198 4.83 -0.56 16.06
N VAL A 199 5.21 -1.08 14.89
CA VAL A 199 4.28 -1.79 13.99
C VAL A 199 3.95 -3.19 14.52
N LEU A 200 4.94 -3.91 15.05
CA LEU A 200 4.68 -5.19 15.72
C LEU A 200 3.77 -4.98 16.93
N THR A 201 4.01 -3.94 17.73
CA THR A 201 3.16 -3.58 18.87
C THR A 201 1.73 -3.29 18.42
N LEU A 202 1.54 -2.49 17.37
CA LEU A 202 0.25 -2.19 16.75
C LEU A 202 -0.50 -3.48 16.37
N PHE A 203 0.12 -4.38 15.61
CA PHE A 203 -0.54 -5.61 15.16
C PHE A 203 -0.85 -6.54 16.33
N THR A 204 0.06 -6.64 17.28
CA THR A 204 -0.10 -7.48 18.47
C THR A 204 -1.26 -6.97 19.34
N LYS A 205 -1.35 -5.66 19.56
CA LYS A 205 -2.42 -5.04 20.34
C LYS A 205 -3.76 -5.12 19.64
N GLY A 206 -3.80 -4.88 18.33
CA GLY A 206 -4.99 -5.09 17.52
C GLY A 206 -5.50 -6.53 17.61
N PHE A 207 -4.60 -7.51 17.55
CA PHE A 207 -4.95 -8.92 17.71
C PHE A 207 -5.48 -9.25 19.12
N GLU A 208 -4.84 -8.75 20.18
CA GLU A 208 -5.26 -8.92 21.58
C GLU A 208 -6.65 -8.31 21.84
N GLU A 209 -6.88 -7.10 21.32
CA GLU A 209 -8.17 -6.40 21.38
C GLU A 209 -9.27 -7.22 20.72
N PHE A 210 -9.03 -7.70 19.49
CA PHE A 210 -9.98 -8.54 18.77
C PHE A 210 -10.28 -9.85 19.51
N CYS A 211 -9.28 -10.49 20.11
CA CYS A 211 -9.48 -11.67 20.96
C CYS A 211 -10.43 -11.36 22.14
N ALA A 212 -10.22 -10.24 22.84
CA ALA A 212 -11.05 -9.84 23.97
C ALA A 212 -12.49 -9.51 23.55
N VAL A 213 -12.70 -9.01 22.33
CA VAL A 213 -14.04 -8.79 21.75
C VAL A 213 -14.74 -10.12 21.47
N LEU A 214 -14.08 -11.05 20.78
CA LEU A 214 -14.67 -12.35 20.45
C LEU A 214 -14.96 -13.23 21.67
N GLU A 215 -14.20 -13.09 22.77
CA GLU A 215 -14.51 -13.77 24.04
C GLU A 215 -15.90 -13.40 24.59
N LYS A 216 -16.45 -12.23 24.22
CA LYS A 216 -17.79 -11.77 24.63
C LYS A 216 -18.91 -12.22 23.68
N TRP A 217 -18.59 -12.83 22.54
CA TRP A 217 -19.58 -13.24 21.54
C TRP A 217 -20.12 -14.64 21.84
N GLU A 218 -21.44 -14.75 21.98
CA GLU A 218 -22.12 -16.04 22.17
C GLU A 218 -21.87 -16.97 20.97
N GLY A 219 -21.44 -18.20 21.24
CA GLY A 219 -21.16 -19.23 20.21
C GLY A 219 -19.76 -19.15 19.58
N TYR A 220 -18.91 -18.21 20.02
CA TYR A 220 -17.53 -18.04 19.53
C TYR A 220 -16.46 -18.52 20.51
N GLU A 221 -16.84 -19.19 21.60
CA GLU A 221 -15.93 -19.59 22.69
C GLU A 221 -14.78 -20.47 22.19
N THR A 222 -15.05 -21.35 21.22
CA THR A 222 -14.04 -22.23 20.62
C THR A 222 -13.02 -21.43 19.79
N ILE A 223 -13.48 -20.47 18.99
CA ILE A 223 -12.64 -19.63 18.14
C ILE A 223 -11.80 -18.69 19.02
N ALA A 224 -12.43 -18.06 20.02
CA ALA A 224 -11.75 -17.20 20.97
C ALA A 224 -10.61 -17.94 21.71
N LYS A 225 -10.85 -19.17 22.17
CA LYS A 225 -9.80 -20.01 22.79
C LYS A 225 -8.64 -20.32 21.85
N LYS A 226 -8.93 -20.61 20.57
CA LYS A 226 -7.90 -20.85 19.55
C LYS A 226 -7.07 -19.61 19.27
N LEU A 227 -7.70 -18.46 19.05
CA LEU A 227 -7.00 -17.18 18.86
C LEU A 227 -6.12 -16.81 20.06
N LYS A 228 -6.61 -17.04 21.28
CA LYS A 228 -5.83 -16.84 22.51
C LYS A 228 -4.60 -17.75 22.57
N THR A 229 -4.70 -18.96 22.04
CA THR A 229 -3.54 -19.87 21.92
C THR A 229 -2.58 -19.39 20.84
N LEU A 230 -3.09 -18.99 19.67
CA LEU A 230 -2.32 -18.42 18.57
C LEU A 230 -1.52 -17.18 18.97
N ARG A 231 -2.03 -16.37 19.89
CA ARG A 231 -1.34 -15.19 20.42
C ARG A 231 0.11 -15.48 20.84
N SER A 232 0.36 -16.65 21.44
CA SER A 232 1.70 -17.07 21.89
C SER A 232 2.70 -17.26 20.74
N THR A 233 2.21 -17.49 19.52
CA THR A 233 3.01 -17.68 18.30
C THR A 233 2.80 -16.57 17.27
N PHE A 234 2.05 -15.52 17.61
CA PHE A 234 1.64 -14.46 16.68
C PHE A 234 2.83 -13.81 16.00
N GLU A 235 3.81 -13.37 16.80
CA GLU A 235 5.02 -12.71 16.31
C GLU A 235 5.82 -13.63 15.38
N GLN A 236 6.11 -14.87 15.79
CA GLN A 236 6.83 -15.84 14.95
C GLN A 236 6.11 -16.07 13.61
N ARG A 237 4.79 -16.26 13.63
CA ARG A 237 4.01 -16.48 12.41
C ARG A 237 3.98 -15.26 11.50
N LEU A 238 3.92 -14.05 12.07
CA LEU A 238 4.06 -12.81 11.31
C LEU A 238 5.44 -12.72 10.65
N GLN A 239 6.51 -13.02 11.39
CA GLN A 239 7.87 -13.05 10.85
C GLN A 239 8.03 -14.11 9.76
N ASP A 240 7.38 -15.28 9.89
CA ASP A 240 7.41 -16.34 8.90
C ASP A 240 6.72 -15.93 7.60
N VAL A 241 5.64 -15.14 7.68
CA VAL A 241 4.97 -14.58 6.49
C VAL A 241 5.93 -13.71 5.68
N TYR A 242 6.63 -12.80 6.33
CA TYR A 242 7.57 -11.85 5.72
C TYR A 242 9.02 -12.37 5.61
N THR A 243 9.23 -13.66 5.90
CA THR A 243 10.51 -14.29 5.58
C THR A 243 10.49 -14.71 4.10
N PRO A 244 11.43 -14.23 3.28
CA PRO A 244 11.51 -14.60 1.88
C PRO A 244 11.67 -16.11 1.74
N ASN A 245 11.05 -16.68 0.72
CA ASN A 245 11.20 -18.10 0.43
C ASN A 245 12.67 -18.44 0.08
N PRO A 246 13.20 -19.58 0.54
CA PRO A 246 14.51 -20.03 0.10
C PRO A 246 14.46 -20.41 -1.39
N LYS A 247 15.60 -20.38 -2.07
CA LYS A 247 15.69 -20.67 -3.53
C LYS A 247 15.13 -22.04 -3.95
N THR A 248 15.01 -22.98 -3.01
CA THR A 248 14.56 -24.36 -3.24
C THR A 248 13.05 -24.56 -3.08
N VAL A 249 12.33 -23.58 -2.53
CA VAL A 249 10.91 -23.73 -2.16
C VAL A 249 10.16 -22.47 -2.59
N GLY A 250 9.04 -22.62 -3.29
CA GLY A 250 8.21 -21.48 -3.67
C GLY A 250 8.91 -20.51 -4.62
N TYR A 251 8.49 -19.26 -4.60
CA TYR A 251 9.10 -18.18 -5.38
C TYR A 251 8.88 -16.85 -4.68
N ASN A 252 9.71 -15.86 -5.00
CA ASN A 252 9.60 -14.52 -4.45
C ASN A 252 9.38 -13.51 -5.57
N VAL A 253 8.76 -12.40 -5.21
CA VAL A 253 8.57 -11.20 -6.02
C VAL A 253 8.87 -10.00 -5.13
N LEU A 254 9.01 -8.81 -5.71
CA LEU A 254 8.89 -7.59 -4.92
C LEU A 254 7.40 -7.33 -4.70
N ALA A 255 6.91 -7.63 -3.50
CA ALA A 255 5.57 -7.27 -3.06
C ALA A 255 5.54 -5.77 -2.72
N HIS A 256 4.42 -5.12 -3.00
CA HIS A 256 4.07 -3.78 -2.54
C HIS A 256 3.99 -3.72 -1.01
N ALA A 257 3.39 -4.75 -0.40
CA ALA A 257 3.30 -5.00 1.04
C ALA A 257 2.59 -3.94 1.92
N ASP A 258 2.18 -2.80 1.35
CA ASP A 258 1.10 -1.94 1.87
C ASP A 258 -0.06 -1.83 0.85
N PHE A 259 -0.42 -2.96 0.22
CA PHE A 259 -1.40 -2.99 -0.86
C PHE A 259 -2.84 -3.00 -0.33
N SER A 260 -3.42 -1.83 -0.11
CA SER A 260 -4.79 -1.67 0.39
C SER A 260 -5.56 -0.63 -0.42
N TRP A 261 -6.87 -0.51 -0.19
CA TRP A 261 -7.75 0.41 -0.92
C TRP A 261 -7.23 1.87 -0.93
N LYS A 262 -6.61 2.33 0.16
CA LYS A 262 -6.03 3.67 0.28
C LYS A 262 -4.88 3.92 -0.71
N ASN A 263 -4.16 2.87 -1.08
CA ASN A 263 -2.98 2.88 -1.94
C ASN A 263 -3.30 2.44 -3.38
N VAL A 264 -4.58 2.44 -3.74
CA VAL A 264 -5.05 2.22 -5.11
C VAL A 264 -5.85 3.44 -5.55
N MET A 265 -5.45 4.04 -6.66
CA MET A 265 -6.25 5.05 -7.34
C MET A 265 -7.02 4.42 -8.49
N HIS A 266 -8.20 4.96 -8.80
CA HIS A 266 -9.05 4.50 -9.89
C HIS A 266 -9.33 5.62 -10.89
N LYS A 267 -9.44 5.26 -12.17
CA LYS A 267 -10.19 6.04 -13.15
C LYS A 267 -11.58 5.46 -13.25
N THR A 268 -12.58 6.33 -13.35
CA THR A 268 -13.97 5.93 -13.47
C THR A 268 -14.56 6.32 -14.82
N ASN A 269 -15.52 5.53 -15.30
CA ASN A 269 -16.32 5.92 -16.46
C ASN A 269 -17.42 6.93 -16.05
N SER A 270 -18.27 7.32 -17.01
CA SER A 270 -19.38 8.26 -16.78
C SER A 270 -20.42 7.78 -15.76
N GLU A 271 -20.44 6.49 -15.41
CA GLU A 271 -21.34 5.90 -14.41
C GLU A 271 -20.67 5.78 -13.04
N GLY A 272 -19.44 6.26 -12.88
CA GLY A 272 -18.67 6.18 -11.64
C GLY A 272 -17.99 4.82 -11.40
N ARG A 273 -18.04 3.89 -12.35
CA ARG A 273 -17.44 2.55 -12.20
C ARG A 273 -15.94 2.57 -12.50
N PRO A 274 -15.10 1.94 -11.66
CA PRO A 274 -13.68 1.76 -11.94
C PRO A 274 -13.45 1.05 -13.28
N VAL A 275 -12.66 1.68 -14.16
CA VAL A 275 -12.25 1.12 -15.46
C VAL A 275 -10.74 0.93 -15.58
N ASP A 276 -9.98 1.59 -14.70
CA ASP A 276 -8.53 1.46 -14.60
C ASP A 276 -8.09 1.67 -13.16
N SER A 277 -6.88 1.23 -12.82
CA SER A 277 -6.28 1.49 -11.50
C SER A 277 -4.81 1.83 -11.57
N MET A 278 -4.30 2.43 -10.49
CA MET A 278 -2.89 2.73 -10.29
C MET A 278 -2.50 2.43 -8.86
N LEU A 279 -1.35 1.80 -8.66
CA LEU A 279 -0.75 1.58 -7.34
C LEU A 279 0.05 2.82 -6.94
N ILE A 280 -0.01 3.21 -5.68
CA ILE A 280 0.76 4.33 -5.11
C ILE A 280 1.32 3.96 -3.74
N ASP A 281 2.24 4.78 -3.22
CA ASP A 281 2.88 4.61 -1.90
C ASP A 281 3.68 3.31 -1.74
N TYR A 282 4.82 3.26 -2.44
CA TYR A 282 5.68 2.08 -2.53
C TYR A 282 6.68 1.94 -1.36
N GLN A 283 6.47 2.66 -0.26
CA GLN A 283 7.40 2.74 0.87
C GLN A 283 7.63 1.39 1.59
N CYS A 284 6.66 0.47 1.51
CA CYS A 284 6.71 -0.82 2.19
C CYS A 284 7.21 -1.97 1.31
N CYS A 285 7.72 -1.71 0.10
CA CYS A 285 8.08 -2.79 -0.82
C CYS A 285 9.04 -3.82 -0.17
N HIS A 286 8.71 -5.09 -0.38
CA HIS A 286 9.33 -6.23 0.28
C HIS A 286 9.53 -7.40 -0.67
N TRP A 287 10.76 -7.90 -0.73
CA TRP A 287 11.06 -9.11 -1.46
C TRP A 287 10.58 -10.33 -0.67
N GLY A 288 9.57 -11.02 -1.18
CA GLY A 288 8.96 -12.15 -0.48
C GLY A 288 7.91 -12.87 -1.31
N SER A 289 7.07 -13.67 -0.66
CA SER A 289 6.00 -14.39 -1.34
C SER A 289 4.99 -13.43 -1.98
N PRO A 290 4.51 -13.69 -3.21
CA PRO A 290 3.42 -12.90 -3.80
C PRO A 290 2.11 -13.00 -2.99
N ALA A 291 1.99 -14.00 -2.11
CA ALA A 291 0.82 -14.17 -1.27
C ALA A 291 0.54 -12.94 -0.38
N ILE A 292 1.56 -12.16 -0.03
CA ILE A 292 1.43 -10.93 0.77
C ILE A 292 0.40 -10.00 0.11
N ASP A 293 0.61 -9.61 -1.14
CA ASP A 293 -0.31 -8.71 -1.84
C ASP A 293 -1.54 -9.43 -2.40
N VAL A 294 -1.45 -10.72 -2.73
CA VAL A 294 -2.63 -11.47 -3.20
C VAL A 294 -3.66 -11.61 -2.08
N PHE A 295 -3.24 -11.78 -0.83
CA PHE A 295 -4.17 -11.70 0.30
C PHE A 295 -4.71 -10.29 0.49
N SER A 296 -3.87 -9.26 0.40
CA SER A 296 -4.35 -7.88 0.56
C SER A 296 -5.33 -7.45 -0.55
N LEU A 297 -5.13 -7.95 -1.78
CA LEU A 297 -6.10 -7.81 -2.87
C LEU A 297 -7.46 -8.39 -2.51
N LEU A 298 -7.46 -9.64 -2.01
CA LEU A 298 -8.69 -10.36 -1.68
C LEU A 298 -9.38 -9.76 -0.47
N ASP A 299 -8.62 -9.43 0.57
CA ASP A 299 -9.15 -9.12 1.89
C ASP A 299 -9.21 -7.62 2.17
N LEU A 300 -8.46 -6.74 1.51
CA LEU A 300 -8.45 -5.30 1.80
C LEU A 300 -8.99 -4.43 0.67
N ILE A 301 -9.04 -4.93 -0.57
CA ILE A 301 -9.46 -4.14 -1.74
C ILE A 301 -10.81 -4.60 -2.29
N ILE A 302 -10.99 -5.90 -2.44
CA ILE A 302 -12.22 -6.49 -2.97
C ILE A 302 -13.22 -6.70 -1.84
N ASP A 303 -14.49 -6.36 -2.07
CA ASP A 303 -15.53 -6.59 -1.07
C ASP A 303 -15.72 -8.09 -0.81
N ASN A 304 -16.16 -8.41 0.41
CA ASN A 304 -16.27 -9.79 0.86
C ASN A 304 -17.23 -10.66 0.03
N ARG A 305 -18.29 -10.08 -0.55
CA ARG A 305 -19.26 -10.81 -1.39
C ARG A 305 -18.60 -11.19 -2.71
N THR A 306 -17.92 -10.25 -3.37
CA THR A 306 -17.17 -10.50 -4.60
C THR A 306 -16.02 -11.47 -4.36
N LYS A 307 -15.25 -11.30 -3.26
CA LYS A 307 -14.21 -12.24 -2.82
C LYS A 307 -14.78 -13.66 -2.76
N THR A 308 -15.86 -13.87 -2.03
CA THR A 308 -16.47 -15.20 -1.85
C THR A 308 -16.96 -15.80 -3.16
N ALA A 309 -17.65 -15.01 -3.99
CA ALA A 309 -18.22 -15.48 -5.25
C ALA A 309 -17.17 -15.77 -6.33
N HIS A 310 -16.02 -15.08 -6.30
CA HIS A 310 -15.08 -15.05 -7.42
C HIS A 310 -13.61 -15.32 -7.04
N ARG A 311 -13.29 -15.74 -5.80
CA ARG A 311 -11.91 -16.02 -5.36
C ARG A 311 -11.10 -16.82 -6.38
N GLY A 312 -11.64 -17.93 -6.87
CA GLY A 312 -10.96 -18.76 -7.87
C GLY A 312 -10.67 -18.03 -9.18
N LYS A 313 -11.61 -17.20 -9.67
CA LYS A 313 -11.44 -16.39 -10.88
C LYS A 313 -10.42 -15.27 -10.69
N ILE A 314 -10.42 -14.62 -9.52
CA ILE A 314 -9.46 -13.57 -9.16
C ILE A 314 -8.05 -14.14 -9.15
N LEU A 315 -7.84 -15.26 -8.45
CA LEU A 315 -6.54 -15.94 -8.38
C LEU A 315 -6.07 -16.42 -9.75
N TYR A 316 -6.99 -16.96 -10.55
CA TYR A 316 -6.67 -17.39 -11.92
C TYR A 316 -6.26 -16.21 -12.80
N GLU A 317 -6.99 -15.09 -12.78
CA GLU A 317 -6.66 -13.92 -13.61
C GLU A 317 -5.32 -13.30 -13.18
N TYR A 318 -5.07 -13.17 -11.87
CA TYR A 318 -3.76 -12.75 -11.36
C TYR A 318 -2.63 -13.63 -11.91
N HIS A 319 -2.74 -14.96 -11.74
CA HIS A 319 -1.71 -15.90 -12.17
C HIS A 319 -1.54 -15.89 -13.69
N LYS A 320 -2.64 -15.88 -14.44
CA LYS A 320 -2.65 -15.84 -15.89
C LYS A 320 -1.93 -14.60 -16.41
N GLN A 321 -2.24 -13.42 -15.88
CA GLN A 321 -1.56 -12.18 -16.26
C GLN A 321 -0.07 -12.27 -15.91
N PHE A 322 0.28 -12.62 -14.68
CA PHE A 322 1.66 -12.78 -14.23
C PHE A 322 2.49 -13.71 -15.13
N ALA A 323 1.97 -14.91 -15.43
CA ALA A 323 2.63 -15.88 -16.29
C ALA A 323 2.74 -15.39 -17.75
N THR A 324 1.70 -14.72 -18.25
CA THR A 324 1.70 -14.15 -19.61
C THR A 324 2.78 -13.09 -19.75
N VAL A 325 2.88 -12.16 -18.78
CA VAL A 325 3.88 -11.11 -18.79
C VAL A 325 5.29 -11.67 -18.71
N LEU A 326 5.56 -12.62 -17.80
CA LEU A 326 6.87 -13.29 -17.72
C LEU A 326 7.28 -13.93 -19.05
N GLY A 327 6.34 -14.58 -19.75
CA GLY A 327 6.59 -15.15 -21.08
C GLY A 327 6.91 -14.08 -22.13
N LYS A 328 6.21 -12.95 -22.12
CA LYS A 328 6.43 -11.85 -23.09
C LYS A 328 7.72 -11.07 -22.85
N ILE A 329 8.10 -10.81 -21.59
CA ILE A 329 9.36 -10.10 -21.24
C ILE A 329 10.60 -10.99 -21.39
N GLY A 330 10.43 -12.26 -21.77
CA GLY A 330 11.55 -13.17 -22.01
C GLY A 330 12.20 -13.72 -20.74
N PHE A 331 11.43 -13.88 -19.66
CA PHE A 331 11.93 -14.51 -18.43
C PHE A 331 12.42 -15.94 -18.71
N THR A 332 13.69 -16.20 -18.40
CA THR A 332 14.35 -17.49 -18.71
C THR A 332 14.21 -18.52 -17.59
N GLY A 333 13.76 -18.10 -16.41
CA GLY A 333 13.51 -18.99 -15.27
C GLY A 333 12.22 -19.81 -15.42
N LYS A 334 11.98 -20.71 -14.47
CA LYS A 334 10.71 -21.46 -14.40
C LYS A 334 9.57 -20.51 -14.03
N ILE A 335 8.63 -20.30 -14.94
CA ILE A 335 7.40 -19.56 -14.65
C ILE A 335 6.58 -20.35 -13.60
N PRO A 336 6.29 -19.75 -12.42
CA PRO A 336 5.45 -20.38 -11.42
C PRO A 336 4.07 -20.76 -11.96
N THR A 337 3.58 -21.94 -11.58
CA THR A 337 2.25 -22.44 -11.96
C THR A 337 1.16 -21.91 -11.02
N LEU A 338 -0.10 -22.06 -11.42
CA LEU A 338 -1.23 -21.74 -10.53
C LEU A 338 -1.20 -22.60 -9.25
N ILE A 339 -0.71 -23.83 -9.34
CA ILE A 339 -0.51 -24.71 -8.18
C ILE A 339 0.55 -24.11 -7.25
N ASP A 340 1.66 -23.60 -7.80
CA ASP A 340 2.71 -22.96 -7.01
C ASP A 340 2.15 -21.73 -6.26
N LEU A 341 1.30 -20.91 -6.90
CA LEU A 341 0.60 -19.81 -6.23
C LEU A 341 -0.32 -20.30 -5.10
N GLN A 342 -1.11 -21.35 -5.32
CA GLN A 342 -1.98 -21.89 -4.28
C GLN A 342 -1.19 -22.42 -3.08
N ILE A 343 -0.03 -23.05 -3.34
CA ILE A 343 0.88 -23.48 -2.28
C ILE A 343 1.43 -22.27 -1.50
N GLU A 344 1.78 -21.19 -2.18
CA GLU A 344 2.21 -19.95 -1.52
C GLU A 344 1.12 -19.36 -0.61
N LEU A 345 -0.13 -19.32 -1.08
CA LEU A 345 -1.27 -18.87 -0.27
C LEU A 345 -1.44 -19.76 0.97
N LEU A 346 -1.28 -21.08 0.84
CA LEU A 346 -1.34 -21.98 1.99
C LEU A 346 -0.19 -21.75 2.99
N ARG A 347 1.05 -21.60 2.49
CA ARG A 347 2.23 -21.34 3.33
C ARG A 347 2.10 -20.04 4.13
N LYS A 348 1.49 -19.03 3.52
CA LYS A 348 1.38 -17.67 4.07
C LYS A 348 -0.02 -17.38 4.61
N GLY A 349 -0.84 -18.41 4.85
CA GLY A 349 -2.24 -18.28 5.25
C GLY A 349 -2.48 -17.54 6.58
N PHE A 350 -1.46 -17.41 7.43
CA PHE A 350 -1.54 -16.55 8.62
C PHE A 350 -1.82 -15.07 8.28
N MET A 351 -1.53 -14.64 7.05
CA MET A 351 -1.89 -13.31 6.56
C MET A 351 -3.41 -13.08 6.57
N GLU A 352 -4.23 -14.10 6.25
CA GLU A 352 -5.70 -13.99 6.34
C GLU A 352 -6.11 -13.77 7.81
N VAL A 353 -5.46 -14.45 8.76
CA VAL A 353 -5.71 -14.24 10.20
C VAL A 353 -5.37 -12.80 10.59
N LEU A 354 -4.21 -12.29 10.17
CA LEU A 354 -3.79 -10.91 10.43
C LEU A 354 -4.81 -9.90 9.86
N HIS A 355 -5.24 -10.08 8.61
CA HIS A 355 -6.19 -9.19 7.96
C HIS A 355 -7.53 -9.13 8.71
N GLU A 356 -8.11 -10.27 9.03
CA GLU A 356 -9.44 -10.32 9.65
C GLU A 356 -9.42 -9.86 11.11
N THR A 357 -8.31 -10.10 11.83
CA THR A 357 -8.21 -9.76 13.26
C THR A 357 -7.70 -8.35 13.53
N VAL A 358 -6.84 -7.81 12.65
CA VAL A 358 -6.20 -6.50 12.86
C VAL A 358 -6.75 -5.45 11.91
N PHE A 359 -6.89 -5.78 10.62
CA PHE A 359 -7.13 -4.76 9.59
C PHE A 359 -8.60 -4.56 9.21
N GLU A 360 -9.44 -5.60 9.29
CA GLU A 360 -10.83 -5.54 8.84
C GLU A 360 -11.62 -4.44 9.54
N LYS A 361 -11.32 -4.14 10.80
CA LYS A 361 -11.99 -3.06 11.55
C LYS A 361 -11.84 -1.69 10.88
N TYR A 362 -10.70 -1.41 10.26
CA TYR A 362 -10.42 -0.10 9.66
C TYR A 362 -11.26 0.20 8.42
N LYS A 363 -11.93 -0.79 7.83
CA LYS A 363 -12.92 -0.56 6.77
C LYS A 363 -14.23 0.05 7.28
N TYR A 364 -14.53 -0.12 8.57
CA TYR A 364 -15.78 0.32 9.19
C TYR A 364 -15.55 1.44 10.21
N MET A 365 -14.30 1.88 10.37
CA MET A 365 -13.87 2.94 11.27
C MET A 365 -13.54 4.20 10.49
N GLN A 366 -13.99 5.36 10.99
CA GLN A 366 -13.48 6.64 10.52
C GLN A 366 -12.13 6.92 11.18
N MET A 367 -11.05 6.85 10.40
CA MET A 367 -9.70 7.15 10.88
C MET A 367 -9.49 8.66 11.07
N LYS A 368 -8.60 9.00 11.99
CA LYS A 368 -8.10 10.32 12.37
C LYS A 368 -6.56 10.27 12.48
N ASP A 369 -5.90 11.41 12.54
CA ASP A 369 -4.43 11.45 12.67
C ASP A 369 -3.94 10.77 13.97
N GLU A 370 -4.68 10.91 15.06
CA GLU A 370 -4.29 10.33 16.36
C GLU A 370 -4.77 8.87 16.55
N THR A 371 -5.36 8.24 15.52
CA THR A 371 -5.91 6.87 15.61
C THR A 371 -4.87 5.89 16.13
N PHE A 372 -3.60 6.14 15.81
CA PHE A 372 -2.48 5.28 16.17
C PHE A 372 -1.65 5.80 17.35
N ASP A 373 -1.93 6.98 17.89
CA ASP A 373 -1.11 7.56 18.96
C ASP A 373 -1.37 6.90 20.33
N ASN A 374 -2.58 6.40 20.58
CA ASN A 374 -2.94 5.71 21.85
C ASN A 374 -2.96 4.18 21.71
N LEU A 375 -2.20 3.64 20.76
CA LEU A 375 -2.27 2.22 20.37
C LEU A 375 -1.92 1.22 21.47
N GLU A 376 -1.06 1.62 22.40
CA GLU A 376 -0.63 0.73 23.49
C GLU A 376 -1.77 0.42 24.47
N GLU A 377 -2.78 1.28 24.52
CA GLU A 377 -3.90 1.16 25.46
C GLU A 377 -4.93 0.12 24.99
N GLY A 378 -5.11 -0.02 23.68
CA GLY A 378 -6.19 -0.81 23.07
C GLY A 378 -7.60 -0.28 23.40
N ASN A 379 -8.59 -0.60 22.58
CA ASN A 379 -9.97 -0.19 22.81
C ASN A 379 -10.99 -1.30 22.48
N PRO A 380 -11.17 -2.30 23.36
CA PRO A 380 -12.13 -3.38 23.12
C PRO A 380 -13.60 -2.92 23.16
N ASP A 381 -13.87 -1.67 23.55
CA ASP A 381 -15.20 -1.06 23.55
C ASP A 381 -15.42 -0.14 22.33
N ASP A 382 -14.52 -0.18 21.34
CA ASP A 382 -14.65 0.57 20.10
C ASP A 382 -16.01 0.29 19.43
N PRO A 383 -16.77 1.33 19.03
CA PRO A 383 -18.09 1.16 18.43
C PRO A 383 -18.07 0.36 17.13
N THR A 384 -16.93 0.27 16.45
CA THR A 384 -16.73 -0.54 15.24
C THR A 384 -17.04 -2.01 15.50
N TYR A 385 -16.73 -2.54 16.68
CA TYR A 385 -17.06 -3.93 17.06
C TYR A 385 -18.55 -4.19 17.26
N ARG A 386 -19.38 -3.14 17.24
CA ARG A 386 -20.84 -3.22 17.27
C ARG A 386 -21.46 -2.90 15.90
N ASN A 387 -20.64 -2.57 14.90
CA ASN A 387 -21.11 -2.40 13.53
C ASN A 387 -21.62 -3.75 12.99
N GLN A 388 -22.85 -3.76 12.49
CA GLN A 388 -23.50 -5.00 12.05
C GLN A 388 -22.80 -5.63 10.83
N GLU A 389 -22.36 -4.82 9.86
CA GLU A 389 -21.68 -5.32 8.66
C GLU A 389 -20.30 -5.91 9.01
N PHE A 390 -19.56 -5.24 9.89
CA PHE A 390 -18.32 -5.79 10.45
C PHE A 390 -18.59 -7.14 11.13
N CYS A 391 -19.57 -7.20 12.03
CA CYS A 391 -19.91 -8.43 12.72
C CYS A 391 -20.25 -9.57 11.76
N ASP A 392 -21.10 -9.31 10.76
CA ASP A 392 -21.52 -10.32 9.79
C ASP A 392 -20.35 -10.82 8.92
N THR A 393 -19.41 -9.93 8.61
CA THR A 393 -18.16 -10.30 7.95
C THR A 393 -17.31 -11.21 8.84
N ILE A 394 -17.00 -10.78 10.06
CA ILE A 394 -16.17 -11.56 10.99
C ILE A 394 -16.79 -12.93 11.27
N ARG A 395 -18.10 -13.04 11.40
CA ARG A 395 -18.77 -14.33 11.62
C ARG A 395 -18.48 -15.33 10.50
N ARG A 396 -18.52 -14.88 9.25
CA ARG A 396 -18.24 -15.71 8.06
C ARG A 396 -16.75 -16.03 7.96
N GLU A 397 -15.90 -15.02 8.08
CA GLU A 397 -14.45 -15.19 7.87
C GLU A 397 -13.82 -16.04 8.98
N MET A 398 -14.17 -15.82 10.25
CA MET A 398 -13.67 -16.65 11.36
C MET A 398 -14.07 -18.12 11.22
N SER A 399 -15.28 -18.39 10.74
CA SER A 399 -15.73 -19.76 10.43
C SER A 399 -14.90 -20.37 9.30
N SER A 400 -14.62 -19.60 8.25
CA SER A 400 -13.75 -20.01 7.13
C SER A 400 -12.33 -20.31 7.60
N LEU A 401 -11.72 -19.44 8.41
CA LEU A 401 -10.37 -19.64 8.97
C LEU A 401 -10.30 -20.91 9.84
N LEU A 402 -11.33 -21.17 10.63
CA LEU A 402 -11.45 -22.41 11.42
C LEU A 402 -11.44 -23.64 10.51
N TYR A 403 -12.26 -23.66 9.45
CA TYR A 403 -12.35 -24.82 8.55
C TYR A 403 -11.12 -25.02 7.67
N LYS A 404 -10.34 -23.96 7.44
CA LYS A 404 -9.03 -24.04 6.77
C LYS A 404 -7.92 -24.53 7.70
N GLY A 405 -8.16 -24.63 9.01
CA GLY A 405 -7.13 -24.98 10.00
C GLY A 405 -6.12 -23.85 10.25
N LEU A 406 -6.46 -22.60 9.92
CA LEU A 406 -5.57 -21.44 10.13
C LEU A 406 -5.58 -20.95 11.58
N LEU A 407 -6.49 -21.49 12.40
CA LEU A 407 -6.60 -21.19 13.83
C LEU A 407 -5.88 -22.21 14.73
N ASP A 408 -5.10 -23.14 14.14
CA ASP A 408 -4.41 -24.24 14.83
C ASP A 408 -2.89 -24.04 14.98
#